data_AF-A0A3N5U3F8-F1
#
_entry.id   AF-A0A3N5U3F8-F1
#
_cell.length_a   1.000
_cell.length_b   1.000
_cell.length_c   1.000
_cell.angle_alpha   90.00
_cell.angle_beta   90.00
_cell.angle_gamma   90.00
#
_symmetry.space_group_name_H-M   'P 1'
#
loop_
_entity.id
_entity.type
_entity.pdbx_description
1 polymer ?
#
loop_
_entity_poly.entity_id
_entity_poly.type
_entity_poly.pdbx_seq_one_letter_code
_entity_poly.pdbx_strand_id
1 'polypeptide(L)' 'MHTDEIKKFDKRSIQSNLRRGIVTQKEYEAYLARLPDVSGKVFHPDGENMDERPESHEQKTPKKAES' A
#
# COMPACT_ATOMS: atom_id res chain seq x y z
N MET A 1 25.19 11.21 -0.81
CA MET A 1 24.76 10.04 -1.61
C MET A 1 23.60 9.41 -0.86
N HIS A 2 22.37 9.55 -1.37
CA HIS A 2 21.14 9.25 -0.62
C HIS A 2 20.69 7.79 -0.78
N THR A 3 20.65 7.11 0.37
CA THR A 3 19.76 6.01 0.80
C THR A 3 19.83 4.66 0.06
N ASP A 4 20.68 3.78 0.60
CA ASP A 4 20.72 2.33 0.35
C ASP A 4 19.37 1.63 0.52
N GLU A 5 18.47 2.18 1.34
CA GLU A 5 17.14 1.60 1.61
C GLU A 5 16.23 1.62 0.39
N ILE A 6 16.23 2.69 -0.41
CA ILE A 6 15.41 2.77 -1.63
C ILE A 6 15.81 1.67 -2.62
N LYS A 7 17.12 1.38 -2.70
CA LYS A 7 17.66 0.33 -3.56
C LYS A 7 17.44 -1.07 -2.98
N LYS A 8 17.43 -1.20 -1.65
CA LYS A 8 17.16 -2.46 -0.92
C LYS A 8 15.72 -2.94 -1.14
N PHE A 9 14.75 -2.02 -1.15
CA PHE A 9 13.32 -2.30 -1.32
C PHE A 9 12.78 -2.01 -2.73
N ASP A 10 13.67 -1.83 -3.72
CA ASP A 10 13.27 -1.60 -5.11
C ASP A 10 12.52 -2.80 -5.70
N LYS A 11 11.40 -2.55 -6.41
CA LYS A 11 10.54 -3.60 -6.98
C LYS A 11 11.27 -4.59 -7.91
N ARG A 12 12.34 -4.15 -8.58
CA ARG A 12 13.13 -4.97 -9.51
C ARG A 12 14.07 -5.90 -8.76
N SER A 13 14.49 -5.51 -7.54
CA SER A 13 15.50 -6.22 -6.76
C SER A 13 14.94 -6.93 -5.53
N ILE A 14 13.75 -6.55 -5.04
CA ILE A 14 13.18 -7.05 -3.79
C ILE A 14 13.00 -8.57 -3.78
N GLN A 15 12.57 -9.19 -4.88
CA GLN A 15 12.48 -10.65 -4.97
C GLN A 15 13.85 -11.33 -4.83
N SER A 16 14.88 -10.79 -5.48
CA SER A 16 16.24 -11.33 -5.37
C SER A 16 16.79 -11.12 -3.95
N ASN A 17 16.55 -9.95 -3.37
CA ASN A 17 16.98 -9.61 -2.01
C ASN A 17 16.31 -10.50 -0.96
N LEU A 18 15.02 -10.82 -1.11
CA LEU A 18 14.30 -11.79 -0.28
C LEU A 18 14.90 -13.20 -0.40
N ARG A 19 15.15 -13.66 -1.64
CA ARG A 19 15.77 -14.99 -1.87
C ARG A 19 17.19 -15.09 -1.31
N ARG A 20 17.95 -13.99 -1.33
CA ARG A 20 19.31 -13.90 -0.81
C ARG A 20 19.38 -13.63 0.69
N GLY A 21 18.25 -13.41 1.36
CA GLY A 21 18.19 -13.07 2.79
C GLY A 21 18.72 -11.68 3.13
N ILE A 22 18.89 -10.79 2.14
CA ILE A 22 19.31 -9.39 2.33
C ILE A 22 18.18 -8.57 2.97
N VAL A 23 16.93 -8.93 2.64
CA VAL A 23 15.70 -8.39 3.21
C VAL A 23 14.91 -9.57 3.76
N THR A 24 14.42 -9.46 4.99
CA THR A 24 13.43 -10.39 5.53
C THR A 24 12.01 -9.98 5.15
N GLN A 25 11.08 -10.94 5.17
CA GLN A 25 9.66 -10.65 4.91
C GLN A 25 9.11 -9.60 5.88
N LYS A 26 9.45 -9.70 7.17
CA LYS A 26 9.04 -8.72 8.20
C LYS A 26 9.56 -7.32 7.93
N GLU A 27 10.82 -7.19 7.49
CA GLU A 27 11.39 -5.89 7.12
C GLU A 27 10.66 -5.29 5.92
N TYR A 28 10.31 -6.12 4.93
CA TYR A 28 9.56 -5.65 3.77
C TYR A 28 8.14 -5.20 4.15
N GLU A 29 7.45 -5.95 5.01
CA GLU A 29 6.14 -5.55 5.53
C GLU A 29 6.20 -4.25 6.32
N ALA A 30 7.20 -4.09 7.20
CA ALA A 30 7.41 -2.85 7.94
C ALA A 30 7.73 -1.67 7.02
N TYR A 31 8.47 -1.90 5.94
CA TYR A 31 8.73 -0.88 4.91
C TYR A 31 7.43 -0.47 4.21
N LEU A 32 6.61 -1.44 3.77
CA LEU A 32 5.33 -1.16 3.12
C LEU A 32 4.36 -0.40 4.05
N ALA A 33 4.30 -0.76 5.34
CA ALA A 33 3.46 -0.09 6.32
C ALA A 33 3.86 1.38 6.59
N ARG A 34 5.10 1.76 6.27
CA ARG A 34 5.60 3.13 6.39
C ARG A 34 5.36 3.98 5.16
N LEU A 35 5.01 3.37 4.02
CA LEU A 35 4.77 4.12 2.80
C LEU A 35 3.49 4.97 2.95
N PRO A 36 3.49 6.22 2.46
CA PRO A 36 2.29 7.02 2.43
C PRO A 36 1.22 6.32 1.58
N ASP A 37 -0.02 6.37 2.03
CA ASP A 37 -1.14 5.89 1.23
C ASP A 37 -1.33 6.81 0.02
N VAL A 38 -0.90 6.33 -1.13
CA VAL A 38 -1.01 7.01 -2.42
C VAL A 38 -2.09 6.37 -3.30
N SER A 39 -2.91 5.47 -2.74
CA SER A 39 -4.03 4.83 -3.45
C SER A 39 -5.01 5.86 -4.00
N GLY A 40 -5.25 6.95 -3.28
CA GLY A 40 -6.10 8.07 -3.71
C GLY A 40 -5.43 9.07 -4.66
N LYS A 41 -4.13 8.91 -4.97
CA LYS A 41 -3.38 9.79 -5.88
C LYS A 41 -3.05 9.05 -7.16
N VAL A 42 -4.07 8.45 -7.78
CA VAL A 42 -3.96 8.06 -9.18
C VAL A 42 -3.94 9.37 -9.96
N PHE A 43 -2.78 9.75 -10.50
CA PHE A 43 -2.71 10.83 -11.47
C PHE A 43 -3.45 10.36 -12.72
N HIS A 44 -4.71 10.78 -12.85
CA HIS A 44 -5.44 10.68 -14.10
C HIS A 44 -4.84 11.75 -15.03
N PRO A 45 -4.23 11.38 -16.17
CA PRO A 45 -3.66 12.35 -17.10
C PRO A 45 -4.73 13.21 -17.79
N ASP A 46 -6.01 12.88 -17.59
CA ASP A 46 -7.16 13.70 -17.93
C ASP A 46 -7.54 14.53 -16.68
N GLY A 47 -7.21 15.82 -16.71
CA GLY A 47 -7.21 16.69 -15.54
C GLY A 47 -8.59 17.02 -15.00
N GLU A 48 -9.08 16.26 -14.03
CA GLU A 48 -10.06 16.73 -13.07
C GLU A 48 -9.60 16.44 -11.63
N ASN A 49 -9.47 17.52 -10.85
CA ASN A 49 -9.31 17.46 -9.41
C ASN A 49 -10.57 16.82 -8.81
N MET A 50 -10.48 15.57 -8.35
CA MET A 50 -11.42 15.05 -7.35
C MET A 50 -10.71 15.02 -5.99
N ASP A 51 -10.58 16.21 -5.43
CA ASP A 51 -10.56 16.36 -3.98
C ASP A 51 -11.94 15.94 -3.42
N GLU A 52 -11.97 15.48 -2.17
CA GLU A 52 -13.15 15.15 -1.33
C GLU A 52 -13.72 13.72 -1.34
N ARG A 53 -13.35 12.93 -0.29
CA ARG A 53 -14.22 12.61 0.89
C ARG A 53 -14.00 11.15 1.42
N PRO A 54 -13.94 10.93 2.75
CA PRO A 54 -13.70 9.59 3.32
C PRO A 54 -15.01 8.79 3.35
N GLU A 55 -15.07 7.67 2.63
CA GLU A 55 -16.19 6.73 2.74
C GLU A 55 -15.98 5.76 3.91
N SER A 56 -16.70 6.04 4.98
CA SER A 56 -16.97 5.16 6.11
C SER A 56 -17.58 3.84 5.62
N HIS A 57 -16.84 2.75 5.80
CA HIS A 57 -17.29 1.40 5.46
C HIS A 57 -18.28 0.89 6.52
N GLU A 58 -19.59 1.14 6.34
CA GLU A 58 -20.63 0.48 7.15
C GLU A 58 -21.32 -0.62 6.33
N GLN A 59 -20.79 -1.85 6.46
CA GLN A 59 -21.41 -3.06 5.95
C GLN A 59 -22.66 -3.41 6.77
N LYS A 60 -23.85 -3.00 6.31
CA LYS A 60 -25.10 -3.56 6.83
C LYS A 60 -25.44 -4.86 6.11
N THR A 61 -25.17 -5.98 6.78
CA THR A 61 -25.88 -7.24 6.52
C THR A 61 -27.04 -7.35 7.49
N PRO A 62 -28.32 -7.38 7.05
CA PRO A 62 -29.38 -7.82 7.94
C PRO A 62 -29.42 -9.35 7.95
N LYS A 63 -28.97 -9.93 9.07
CA LYS A 63 -29.29 -11.31 9.44
C LYS A 63 -30.78 -11.39 9.81
N LYS A 64 -31.40 -12.45 9.27
CA LYS A 64 -32.73 -13.00 9.57
C LYS A 64 -32.98 -13.18 11.09
N ALA A 65 -34.18 -12.80 11.56
CA ALA A 65 -34.91 -13.33 12.73
C ALA A 65 -36.39 -12.90 12.54
N GLU A 66 -37.28 -13.81 12.15
CA GLU A 66 -38.14 -14.63 13.03
C GLU A 66 -39.21 -13.79 13.76
N SER A 67 -40.46 -13.89 13.30
CA SER A 67 -41.65 -14.15 14.12
C SER A 67 -42.87 -14.45 13.24
#